data_AF-A0A536NB10-F1
#
_entry.id   AF-A0A536NB10-F1
#
_cell.length_a   1.000
_cell.length_b   1.000
_cell.length_c   1.000
_cell.angle_alpha   90.00
_cell.angle_beta   90.00
_cell.angle_gamma   90.00
#
_symmetry.space_group_name_H-M   'P 1'
#
loop_
_entity.id
_entity.type
_entity.pdbx_description
1 polymer ?
#
loop_
_entity_poly.entity_id
_entity_poly.type
_entity_poly.pdbx_seq_one_letter_code
_entity_poly.pdbx_strand_id
1 'polypeptide(L)'
;MRQWIALAALVVLTACNQSSAAVTGVADIAVKSGDVPKGLQKCSASGDIDSFLNAVKSKDPSTYTSTKSEWDKAKSHGATSAEVVFYADSKAHCDSITNSQNEDLASATNPIIINFVIKFKDQTSAEQGYTTESIFGFSESTISSSAAAGVTKGPATGLSKNSITLLIAIANQSFYVAVWQNKTFMVILAVINVDTTQSKKIATNENSRIK
;
A
#
# COMPACT_ATOMS: atom_id res chain seq x y z
N MET A 1 -19.76 -25.67 65.30
CA MET A 1 -18.38 -25.69 64.76
C MET A 1 -18.39 -26.46 63.44
N ARG A 2 -17.77 -25.84 62.42
CA ARG A 2 -17.64 -26.13 60.98
C ARG A 2 -17.77 -27.57 60.46
N GLN A 3 -18.64 -27.72 59.45
CA GLN A 3 -18.65 -28.75 58.40
C GLN A 3 -17.47 -28.55 57.43
N TRP A 4 -16.87 -29.64 56.94
CA TRP A 4 -15.92 -29.62 55.82
C TRP A 4 -16.53 -30.38 54.64
N ILE A 5 -16.83 -29.64 53.58
CA ILE A 5 -17.19 -30.16 52.25
C ILE A 5 -15.91 -30.22 51.43
N ALA A 6 -15.56 -31.39 50.90
CA ALA A 6 -14.48 -31.55 49.95
C ALA A 6 -14.94 -31.08 48.55
N LEU A 7 -14.34 -30.00 48.05
CA LEU A 7 -14.57 -29.50 46.69
C LEU A 7 -13.66 -30.24 45.71
N ALA A 8 -14.26 -30.88 44.70
CA ALA A 8 -13.57 -31.37 43.52
C ALA A 8 -13.19 -30.19 42.61
N ALA A 9 -11.90 -30.06 42.30
CA ALA A 9 -11.39 -29.04 41.38
C ALA A 9 -11.51 -29.52 39.93
N LEU A 10 -12.40 -28.89 39.17
CA LEU A 10 -12.55 -29.08 37.73
C LEU A 10 -11.52 -28.20 37.00
N VAL A 11 -10.52 -28.81 36.39
CA VAL A 11 -9.53 -28.11 35.55
C VAL A 11 -10.16 -27.84 34.18
N VAL A 12 -10.52 -26.59 33.92
CA VAL A 12 -10.98 -26.14 32.61
C VAL A 12 -9.76 -25.77 31.77
N LEU A 13 -9.44 -26.60 30.77
CA LEU A 13 -8.47 -26.29 29.73
C LEU A 13 -9.07 -25.19 28.82
N THR A 14 -8.68 -23.94 29.04
CA THR A 14 -8.95 -22.87 28.07
C THR A 14 -7.99 -23.03 26.90
N ALA A 15 -8.44 -23.69 25.84
CA ALA A 15 -7.81 -23.60 24.54
C ALA A 15 -7.86 -22.14 24.07
N CYS A 16 -6.70 -21.48 24.02
CA CYS A 16 -6.55 -20.21 23.31
C CYS A 16 -6.75 -20.48 21.82
N ASN A 17 -8.01 -20.43 21.36
CA ASN A 17 -8.31 -20.20 19.96
C ASN A 17 -7.77 -18.80 19.61
N GLN A 18 -6.56 -18.73 19.08
CA GLN A 18 -6.11 -17.57 18.32
C GLN A 18 -6.99 -17.48 17.08
N SER A 19 -8.13 -16.81 17.21
CA SER A 19 -8.83 -16.23 16.07
C SER A 19 -7.80 -15.36 15.35
N SER A 20 -7.30 -15.85 14.22
CA SER A 20 -6.60 -15.01 13.26
C SER A 20 -7.56 -13.89 12.92
N ALA A 21 -7.32 -12.69 13.45
CA ALA A 21 -8.17 -11.53 13.19
C ALA A 21 -8.33 -11.42 11.67
N ALA A 22 -9.57 -11.44 11.19
CA ALA A 22 -9.84 -11.25 9.78
C ALA A 22 -9.38 -9.84 9.42
N VAL A 23 -8.34 -9.75 8.58
CA VAL A 23 -7.91 -8.50 7.96
C VAL A 23 -9.12 -7.92 7.25
N THR A 24 -9.61 -6.77 7.71
CA THR A 24 -10.91 -6.23 7.28
C THR A 24 -10.77 -4.84 6.66
N GLY A 25 -9.70 -4.10 6.99
CA GLY A 25 -9.46 -2.74 6.53
C GLY A 25 -8.25 -2.58 5.59
N VAL A 26 -8.27 -1.49 4.82
CA VAL A 26 -7.15 -1.07 3.93
C VAL A 26 -5.85 -0.87 4.71
N ALA A 27 -5.93 -0.33 5.94
CA ALA A 27 -4.79 -0.11 6.81
C ALA A 27 -4.08 -1.41 7.21
N ASP A 28 -4.80 -2.53 7.32
CA ASP A 28 -4.24 -3.84 7.69
C ASP A 28 -3.35 -4.43 6.60
N ILE A 29 -3.67 -4.15 5.33
CA ILE A 29 -2.95 -4.65 4.15
C ILE A 29 -1.70 -3.82 3.88
N ALA A 30 -1.82 -2.50 4.03
CA ALA A 30 -0.80 -1.52 3.69
C ALA A 30 0.58 -1.84 4.32
N VAL A 31 1.63 -1.31 3.70
CA VAL A 31 3.03 -1.48 4.15
C VAL A 31 3.16 -1.20 5.64
N LYS A 32 3.79 -2.12 6.37
CA LYS A 32 4.07 -2.03 7.79
C LYS A 32 5.54 -1.69 8.03
N SER A 33 5.84 -1.14 9.20
CA SER A 33 7.22 -0.80 9.57
C SER A 33 8.13 -2.03 9.64
N GLY A 34 7.58 -3.22 9.87
CA GLY A 34 8.34 -4.48 9.82
C GLY A 34 8.64 -4.98 8.41
N ASP A 35 7.99 -4.44 7.37
CA ASP A 35 8.24 -4.81 5.98
C ASP A 35 9.39 -4.01 5.36
N VAL A 36 9.71 -2.84 5.91
CA VAL A 36 10.64 -1.88 5.30
C VAL A 36 12.08 -2.04 5.83
N PRO A 37 13.11 -1.63 5.07
CA PRO A 37 14.48 -1.56 5.56
C PRO A 37 14.61 -0.80 6.89
N LYS A 38 15.59 -1.20 7.71
CA LYS A 38 15.98 -0.42 8.88
C LYS A 38 16.40 1.00 8.46
N GLY A 39 16.04 1.98 9.28
CA GLY A 39 16.34 3.39 9.02
C GLY A 39 15.20 4.15 8.34
N LEU A 40 14.22 3.46 7.74
CA LEU A 40 13.01 4.11 7.24
C LEU A 40 11.97 4.28 8.35
N GLN A 41 11.29 5.42 8.34
CA GLN A 41 10.22 5.78 9.27
C GLN A 41 8.93 6.11 8.53
N LYS A 42 7.79 5.78 9.13
CA LYS A 42 6.47 6.10 8.57
C LYS A 42 6.27 7.62 8.62
N CYS A 43 5.94 8.24 7.50
CA CYS A 43 5.71 9.68 7.44
C CYS A 43 4.37 10.06 8.09
N SER A 44 4.31 11.23 8.72
CA SER A 44 3.13 11.70 9.46
C SER A 44 1.90 11.95 8.60
N ALA A 45 2.05 12.13 7.29
CA ALA A 45 0.92 12.28 6.37
C ALA A 45 0.29 10.94 5.94
N SER A 46 0.85 9.82 6.40
CA SER A 46 0.26 8.50 6.17
C SER A 46 -1.02 8.33 6.99
N GLY A 47 -2.01 7.65 6.44
CA GLY A 47 -3.29 7.36 7.07
C GLY A 47 -4.36 7.06 6.02
N ASP A 48 -5.62 7.19 6.40
CA ASP A 48 -6.70 7.13 5.43
C ASP A 48 -6.58 8.27 4.41
N ILE A 49 -7.13 8.05 3.20
CA ILE A 49 -7.01 9.00 2.09
C ILE A 49 -7.57 10.39 2.42
N ASP A 50 -8.61 10.50 3.26
CA ASP A 50 -9.19 11.80 3.61
C ASP A 50 -8.26 12.56 4.58
N SER A 51 -7.63 11.85 5.52
CA SER A 51 -6.56 12.39 6.36
C SER A 51 -5.34 12.85 5.54
N PHE A 52 -4.90 12.06 4.56
CA PHE A 52 -3.83 12.46 3.63
C PHE A 52 -4.21 13.73 2.86
N LEU A 53 -5.39 13.75 2.24
CA LEU A 53 -5.90 14.90 1.48
C LEU A 53 -5.96 16.17 2.35
N ASN A 54 -6.40 16.06 3.60
CA ASN A 54 -6.40 17.17 4.54
C ASN A 54 -4.97 17.65 4.86
N ALA A 55 -4.01 16.74 5.00
CA ALA A 55 -2.62 17.07 5.31
C ALA A 55 -1.92 17.82 4.16
N VAL A 56 -2.24 17.49 2.89
CA VAL A 56 -1.62 18.12 1.72
C VAL A 56 -2.37 19.35 1.22
N LYS A 57 -3.65 19.55 1.57
CA LYS A 57 -4.51 20.62 1.02
C LYS A 57 -3.89 22.02 0.98
N SER A 58 -3.22 22.44 2.06
CA SER A 58 -2.58 23.75 2.14
C SER A 58 -1.10 23.74 1.78
N LYS A 59 -0.43 22.59 1.87
CA LYS A 59 1.02 22.43 1.63
C LYS A 59 1.34 22.22 0.16
N ASP A 60 0.52 21.43 -0.52
CA ASP A 60 0.65 21.09 -1.93
C ASP A 60 -0.74 21.04 -2.59
N PRO A 61 -1.30 22.20 -2.96
CA PRO A 61 -2.63 22.30 -3.56
C PRO A 61 -2.77 21.54 -4.90
N SER A 62 -1.66 21.34 -5.62
CA SER A 62 -1.62 20.61 -6.89
C SER A 62 -1.83 19.12 -6.64
N THR A 63 -1.05 18.53 -5.73
CA THR A 63 -1.21 17.15 -5.28
C THR A 63 -2.59 16.92 -4.65
N TYR A 64 -3.09 17.87 -3.85
CA TYR A 64 -4.46 17.80 -3.32
C TYR A 64 -5.50 17.70 -4.43
N THR A 65 -5.46 18.62 -5.41
CA THR A 65 -6.48 18.73 -6.45
C THR A 65 -6.52 17.47 -7.33
N SER A 66 -5.34 17.02 -7.77
CA SER A 66 -5.20 15.82 -8.60
C SER A 66 -5.65 14.56 -7.84
N THR A 67 -5.09 14.31 -6.67
CA THR A 67 -5.42 13.13 -5.85
C THR A 67 -6.90 13.12 -5.46
N LYS A 68 -7.48 14.28 -5.10
CA LYS A 68 -8.91 14.38 -4.77
C LYS A 68 -9.79 14.02 -5.95
N SER A 69 -9.46 14.52 -7.15
CA SER A 69 -10.20 14.23 -8.37
C SER A 69 -10.15 12.74 -8.71
N GLU A 70 -8.97 12.13 -8.63
CA GLU A 70 -8.79 10.69 -8.86
C GLU A 70 -9.52 9.84 -7.80
N TRP A 71 -9.48 10.27 -6.53
CA TRP A 71 -10.22 9.59 -5.46
C TRP A 71 -11.74 9.69 -5.65
N ASP A 72 -12.27 10.85 -6.03
CA ASP A 72 -13.69 11.00 -6.32
C ASP A 72 -14.12 10.14 -7.51
N LYS A 73 -13.29 10.05 -8.55
CA LYS A 73 -13.51 9.17 -9.69
C LYS A 73 -13.51 7.69 -9.25
N ALA A 74 -12.51 7.25 -8.48
CA ALA A 74 -12.44 5.89 -7.97
C ALA A 74 -13.69 5.53 -7.14
N LYS A 75 -14.17 6.44 -6.29
CA LYS A 75 -15.43 6.26 -5.53
C LYS A 75 -16.63 6.10 -6.46
N SER A 76 -16.72 6.89 -7.53
CA SER A 76 -17.80 6.76 -8.51
C SER A 76 -17.83 5.39 -9.20
N HIS A 77 -16.70 4.68 -9.22
CA HIS A 77 -16.55 3.33 -9.76
C HIS A 77 -16.55 2.22 -8.69
N GLY A 78 -16.85 2.57 -7.43
CA GLY A 78 -17.09 1.61 -6.37
C GLY A 78 -15.96 1.47 -5.35
N ALA A 79 -14.94 2.33 -5.37
CA ALA A 79 -14.00 2.41 -4.24
C ALA A 79 -14.73 2.90 -2.98
N THR A 80 -14.44 2.27 -1.85
CA THR A 80 -15.13 2.54 -0.56
C THR A 80 -14.21 3.10 0.51
N SER A 81 -12.92 2.75 0.47
CA SER A 81 -11.91 3.27 1.38
C SER A 81 -10.51 3.13 0.76
N ALA A 82 -9.58 3.96 1.21
CA ALA A 82 -8.18 3.83 0.86
C ALA A 82 -7.26 4.23 2.02
N GLU A 83 -6.13 3.53 2.13
CA GLU A 83 -5.01 3.89 3.01
C GLU A 83 -3.85 4.36 2.14
N VAL A 84 -3.19 5.42 2.58
CA VAL A 84 -1.96 5.95 1.97
C VAL A 84 -0.84 5.86 2.99
N VAL A 85 0.25 5.20 2.62
CA VAL A 85 1.41 5.03 3.49
C VAL A 85 2.68 5.47 2.78
N PHE A 86 3.45 6.30 3.47
CA PHE A 86 4.78 6.72 3.04
C PHE A 86 5.83 6.32 4.06
N TYR A 87 6.98 5.86 3.58
CA TYR A 87 8.18 5.71 4.39
C TYR A 87 9.34 6.44 3.73
N ALA A 88 10.15 7.10 4.56
CA ALA A 88 11.42 7.71 4.15
C ALA A 88 12.44 7.59 5.29
N ASP A 89 13.71 7.85 5.02
CA ASP A 89 14.83 7.79 5.98
C ASP A 89 14.91 9.01 6.92
N SER A 90 14.24 10.11 6.60
CA SER A 90 14.24 11.31 7.44
C SER A 90 12.91 12.05 7.46
N LYS A 91 12.70 12.88 8.48
CA LYS A 91 11.54 13.78 8.53
C LYS A 91 11.54 14.77 7.36
N ALA A 92 12.71 15.27 6.94
CA ALA A 92 12.81 16.19 5.82
C ALA A 92 12.35 15.54 4.50
N HIS A 93 12.74 14.29 4.25
CA HIS A 93 12.29 13.54 3.07
C HIS A 93 10.81 13.14 3.17
N CYS A 94 10.29 12.88 4.37
CA CYS A 94 8.85 12.74 4.56
C CYS A 94 8.09 14.03 4.23
N ASP A 95 8.61 15.18 4.65
CA ASP A 95 7.98 16.47 4.39
C ASP A 95 8.01 16.81 2.89
N SER A 96 9.08 16.46 2.16
CA SER A 96 9.19 16.71 0.71
C SER A 96 8.17 15.93 -0.12
N ILE A 97 7.74 14.74 0.31
CA ILE A 97 6.66 13.98 -0.36
C ILE A 97 5.33 14.75 -0.33
N THR A 98 5.07 15.49 0.75
CA THR A 98 3.78 16.15 1.01
C THR A 98 3.81 17.66 0.75
N ASN A 99 4.96 18.14 0.32
CA ASN A 99 5.26 19.52 -0.02
C ASN A 99 6.27 19.51 -1.19
N SER A 100 5.88 18.86 -2.28
CA SER A 100 6.77 18.66 -3.41
C SER A 100 7.12 19.97 -4.10
N GLN A 101 6.30 21.01 -3.97
CA GLN A 101 6.39 22.24 -4.78
C GLN A 101 6.48 21.95 -6.29
N ASN A 102 5.89 20.83 -6.74
CA ASN A 102 6.01 20.26 -8.09
C ASN A 102 7.38 19.65 -8.45
N GLU A 103 8.24 19.37 -7.47
CA GLU A 103 9.42 18.54 -7.66
C GLU A 103 9.02 17.09 -7.95
N ASP A 104 9.66 16.51 -8.95
CA ASP A 104 9.39 15.15 -9.38
C ASP A 104 10.00 14.16 -8.38
N LEU A 105 9.18 13.29 -7.79
CA LEU A 105 9.64 12.20 -6.93
C LEU A 105 10.58 11.24 -7.69
N ALA A 106 10.56 11.22 -9.02
CA ALA A 106 11.53 10.50 -9.85
C ALA A 106 12.94 11.13 -9.87
N SER A 107 13.15 12.27 -9.21
CA SER A 107 14.47 12.86 -8.96
C SER A 107 15.02 12.54 -7.57
N ALA A 108 14.25 11.87 -6.71
CA ALA A 108 14.64 11.57 -5.35
C ALA A 108 15.87 10.65 -5.31
N THR A 109 16.92 11.06 -4.61
CA THR A 109 18.14 10.25 -4.43
C THR A 109 18.12 9.42 -3.14
N ASN A 110 17.08 9.58 -2.33
CA ASN A 110 16.92 8.93 -1.04
C ASN A 110 15.91 7.78 -1.13
N PRO A 111 15.94 6.81 -0.20
CA PRO A 111 14.98 5.72 -0.17
C PRO A 111 13.58 6.22 0.20
N ILE A 112 12.61 5.93 -0.67
CA ILE A 112 11.20 6.32 -0.48
C ILE A 112 10.31 5.11 -0.81
N ILE A 113 9.29 4.89 0.02
CA ILE A 113 8.21 3.93 -0.24
C ILE A 113 6.89 4.69 -0.24
N ILE A 114 6.09 4.48 -1.28
CA ILE A 114 4.75 5.05 -1.46
C ILE A 114 3.80 3.88 -1.68
N ASN A 115 2.74 3.82 -0.87
CA ASN A 115 1.79 2.73 -0.93
C ASN A 115 0.36 3.26 -0.84
N PHE A 116 -0.47 2.85 -1.80
CA PHE A 116 -1.90 3.05 -1.78
C PHE A 116 -2.58 1.69 -1.75
N VAL A 117 -3.43 1.46 -0.76
CA VAL A 117 -4.32 0.30 -0.71
C VAL A 117 -5.74 0.79 -0.83
N ILE A 118 -6.45 0.34 -1.85
CA ILE A 118 -7.83 0.76 -2.15
C ILE A 118 -8.74 -0.45 -2.03
N LYS A 119 -9.83 -0.31 -1.28
CA LYS A 119 -10.90 -1.30 -1.20
C LYS A 119 -12.06 -0.86 -2.08
N PHE A 120 -12.59 -1.81 -2.84
CA PHE A 120 -13.80 -1.65 -3.63
C PHE A 120 -14.96 -2.42 -3.01
N LYS A 121 -16.18 -2.03 -3.40
CA LYS A 121 -17.43 -2.68 -2.96
C LYS A 121 -17.51 -4.17 -3.35
N ASP A 122 -16.88 -4.54 -4.46
CA ASP A 122 -16.84 -5.90 -4.97
C ASP A 122 -15.57 -6.14 -5.81
N GLN A 123 -15.34 -7.41 -6.18
CA GLN A 123 -14.17 -7.80 -6.96
C GLN A 123 -14.24 -7.27 -8.39
N THR A 124 -15.42 -7.18 -8.99
CA THR A 124 -15.59 -6.69 -10.37
C THR A 124 -15.13 -5.24 -10.49
N SER A 125 -15.54 -4.38 -9.55
CA SER A 125 -15.09 -3.00 -9.46
C SER A 125 -13.57 -2.90 -9.22
N ALA A 126 -13.00 -3.77 -8.38
CA ALA A 126 -11.55 -3.80 -8.17
C ALA A 126 -10.79 -4.21 -9.46
N GLU A 127 -11.29 -5.20 -10.19
CA GLU A 127 -10.72 -5.66 -11.46
C GLU A 127 -10.79 -4.55 -12.53
N GLN A 128 -11.90 -3.80 -12.59
CA GLN A 128 -12.04 -2.62 -13.45
C GLN A 128 -11.06 -1.51 -13.07
N GLY A 129 -10.90 -1.23 -11.77
CA GLY A 129 -9.92 -0.28 -11.25
C GLY A 129 -8.49 -0.59 -11.71
N TYR A 130 -8.11 -1.86 -11.76
CA TYR A 130 -6.79 -2.29 -12.25
C TYR A 130 -6.65 -2.23 -13.78
N THR A 131 -7.65 -2.71 -14.53
CA THR A 131 -7.54 -2.94 -15.99
C THR A 131 -7.88 -1.72 -16.84
N THR A 132 -8.85 -0.91 -16.41
CA THR A 132 -9.46 0.14 -17.25
C THR A 132 -9.22 1.54 -16.73
N GLU A 133 -8.88 1.67 -15.45
CA GLU A 133 -8.71 2.95 -14.80
C GLU A 133 -7.24 3.26 -14.56
N SER A 134 -6.92 4.56 -14.56
CA SER A 134 -5.69 5.07 -13.97
C SER A 134 -6.08 5.65 -12.62
N ILE A 135 -5.58 5.04 -11.55
CA ILE A 135 -5.77 5.54 -10.19
C ILE A 135 -4.42 6.07 -9.72
N PHE A 136 -4.39 7.35 -9.34
CA PHE A 136 -3.16 8.05 -8.92
C PHE A 136 -2.06 8.05 -9.99
N GLY A 137 -2.45 8.18 -11.26
CA GLY A 137 -1.53 8.08 -12.41
C GLY A 137 -1.02 6.66 -12.73
N PHE A 138 -1.45 5.62 -12.00
CA PHE A 138 -1.01 4.25 -12.22
C PHE A 138 -2.09 3.39 -12.87
N SER A 139 -1.73 2.74 -13.97
CA SER A 139 -2.53 1.71 -14.64
C SER A 139 -1.59 0.67 -15.29
N GLU A 140 -2.15 -0.50 -15.63
CA GLU A 140 -1.40 -1.49 -16.41
C GLU A 140 -0.90 -0.92 -17.74
N SER A 141 -1.73 -0.12 -18.43
CA SER A 141 -1.38 0.46 -19.73
C SER A 141 -0.23 1.46 -19.62
N THR A 142 -0.28 2.37 -18.63
CA THR A 142 0.78 3.36 -18.38
C THR A 142 2.10 2.66 -18.07
N ILE A 143 2.09 1.66 -17.18
CA ILE A 143 3.31 0.92 -16.81
C ILE A 143 3.84 0.08 -17.98
N SER A 144 2.97 -0.53 -18.78
CA SER A 144 3.40 -1.31 -19.95
C SER A 144 4.09 -0.44 -20.99
N SER A 145 3.66 0.82 -21.12
CA SER A 145 4.20 1.77 -22.09
C SER A 145 5.49 2.45 -21.66
N SER A 146 5.80 2.50 -20.35
CA SER A 146 6.91 3.31 -19.83
C SER A 146 8.29 2.68 -19.99
N ALA A 147 8.42 1.35 -19.88
CA ALA A 147 9.69 0.64 -20.15
C ALA A 147 9.50 -0.88 -20.26
N ALA A 148 9.14 -1.36 -21.46
CA ALA A 148 8.78 -2.76 -21.72
C ALA A 148 9.80 -3.80 -21.20
N ALA A 149 11.11 -3.50 -21.23
CA ALA A 149 12.16 -4.43 -20.79
C ALA A 149 12.18 -4.69 -19.26
N GLY A 150 11.61 -3.77 -18.46
CA GLY A 150 11.54 -3.88 -17.00
C GLY A 150 10.20 -4.44 -16.48
N VAL A 151 9.26 -4.75 -17.38
CA VAL A 151 7.88 -5.09 -17.02
C VAL A 151 7.71 -6.60 -16.84
N THR A 152 7.12 -7.00 -15.71
CA THR A 152 6.61 -8.37 -15.48
C THR A 152 5.11 -8.31 -15.21
N LYS A 153 4.33 -9.22 -15.80
CA LYS A 153 2.86 -9.24 -15.69
C LYS A 153 2.31 -10.55 -15.15
N GLY A 154 1.09 -10.46 -14.62
CA GLY A 154 0.27 -11.58 -14.21
C GLY A 154 0.95 -12.44 -13.13
N PRO A 155 0.66 -13.75 -13.09
CA PRO A 155 1.17 -14.64 -12.05
C PRO A 155 2.70 -14.65 -11.90
N ALA A 156 3.45 -14.29 -12.95
CA ALA A 156 4.92 -14.22 -12.91
C ALA A 156 5.45 -13.13 -11.96
N THR A 157 4.63 -12.15 -11.56
CA THR A 157 5.00 -11.16 -10.53
C THR A 157 5.08 -11.76 -9.13
N GLY A 158 4.43 -12.91 -8.89
CA GLY A 158 4.25 -13.48 -7.55
C GLY A 158 3.16 -12.79 -6.70
N LEU A 159 2.37 -11.86 -7.27
CA LEU A 159 1.33 -11.12 -6.56
C LEU A 159 -0.07 -11.70 -6.83
N SER A 160 -0.57 -11.58 -8.06
CA SER A 160 -1.89 -12.11 -8.43
C SER A 160 -2.01 -12.32 -9.94
N LYS A 161 -3.15 -12.87 -10.39
CA LYS A 161 -3.47 -12.96 -11.84
C LYS A 161 -3.50 -11.57 -12.52
N ASN A 162 -3.92 -10.54 -11.77
CA ASN A 162 -4.11 -9.18 -12.23
C ASN A 162 -3.04 -8.31 -11.58
N SER A 163 -1.83 -8.39 -12.11
CA SER A 163 -0.69 -7.69 -11.54
C SER A 163 0.32 -7.30 -12.60
N ILE A 164 1.02 -6.20 -12.34
CA ILE A 164 2.13 -5.71 -13.14
C ILE A 164 3.19 -5.15 -12.21
N THR A 165 4.44 -5.41 -12.54
CA THR A 165 5.58 -4.78 -11.88
C THR A 165 6.49 -4.17 -12.93
N LEU A 166 7.16 -3.08 -12.56
CA LEU A 166 8.16 -2.40 -13.34
C LEU A 166 9.41 -2.29 -12.48
N LEU A 167 10.53 -2.79 -13.00
CA LEU A 167 11.84 -2.60 -12.42
C LEU A 167 12.73 -1.87 -13.42
N ILE A 168 13.12 -0.65 -13.09
CA ILE A 168 14.03 0.15 -13.91
C ILE A 168 15.08 0.83 -13.05
N ALA A 169 16.23 1.09 -13.65
CA ALA A 169 17.24 1.98 -13.09
C ALA A 169 17.47 3.12 -14.07
N ILE A 170 17.42 4.36 -13.56
CA ILE A 170 17.69 5.57 -14.34
C ILE A 170 18.82 6.30 -13.62
N ALA A 171 19.96 6.46 -14.31
CA ALA A 171 21.19 6.94 -13.71
C ALA A 171 21.52 6.17 -12.42
N ASN A 172 21.58 6.85 -11.27
CA ASN A 172 21.89 6.27 -9.97
C ASN A 172 20.65 5.96 -9.11
N GLN A 173 19.45 5.99 -9.71
CA GLN A 173 18.19 5.73 -9.03
C GLN A 173 17.59 4.38 -9.46
N SER A 174 17.02 3.66 -8.51
CA SER A 174 16.30 2.41 -8.77
C SER A 174 14.82 2.57 -8.46
N PHE A 175 13.97 2.13 -9.38
CA PHE A 175 12.52 2.18 -9.24
C PHE A 175 11.94 0.78 -9.34
N TYR A 176 11.18 0.41 -8.33
CA TYR A 176 10.28 -0.73 -8.36
C TYR A 176 8.86 -0.23 -8.19
N VAL A 177 8.03 -0.38 -9.21
CA VAL A 177 6.59 -0.09 -9.14
C VAL A 177 5.83 -1.39 -9.27
N ALA A 178 4.84 -1.61 -8.42
CA ALA A 178 3.93 -2.73 -8.49
C ALA A 178 2.49 -2.23 -8.41
N VAL A 179 1.66 -2.72 -9.31
CA VAL A 179 0.21 -2.48 -9.28
C VAL A 179 -0.48 -3.82 -9.43
N TRP A 180 -1.36 -4.14 -8.50
CA TRP A 180 -2.09 -5.40 -8.55
C TRP A 180 -3.48 -5.28 -7.97
N GLN A 181 -4.37 -6.13 -8.46
CA GLN A 181 -5.66 -6.39 -7.87
C GLN A 181 -5.66 -7.80 -7.27
N ASN A 182 -6.23 -7.92 -6.08
CA ASN A 182 -6.50 -9.21 -5.44
C ASN A 182 -7.80 -9.09 -4.63
N LYS A 183 -8.78 -9.94 -4.93
CA LYS A 183 -10.15 -9.87 -4.37
C LYS A 183 -10.78 -8.49 -4.55
N THR A 184 -11.27 -7.87 -3.48
CA THR A 184 -11.89 -6.54 -3.53
C THR A 184 -10.87 -5.40 -3.38
N PHE A 185 -9.58 -5.67 -3.50
CA PHE A 185 -8.52 -4.69 -3.28
C PHE A 185 -7.70 -4.45 -4.53
N MET A 186 -7.30 -3.19 -4.72
CA MET A 186 -6.23 -2.80 -5.61
C MET A 186 -5.12 -2.15 -4.78
N VAL A 187 -3.88 -2.48 -5.09
CA VAL A 187 -2.72 -1.93 -4.41
C VAL A 187 -1.77 -1.33 -5.43
N ILE A 188 -1.25 -0.16 -5.10
CA ILE A 188 -0.19 0.53 -5.83
C ILE A 188 0.97 0.69 -4.84
N LEU A 189 2.15 0.23 -5.24
CA LEU A 189 3.37 0.33 -4.47
C LEU A 189 4.46 0.89 -5.37
N ALA A 190 5.04 2.03 -5.00
CA ALA A 190 6.26 2.53 -5.59
C ALA A 190 7.37 2.51 -4.54
N VAL A 191 8.49 1.91 -4.87
CA VAL A 191 9.69 1.83 -4.03
C VAL A 191 10.86 2.39 -4.81
N ILE A 192 11.48 3.42 -4.25
CA ILE A 192 12.55 4.20 -4.88
C ILE A 192 13.81 4.04 -4.03
N ASN A 193 14.95 3.76 -4.67
CA ASN A 193 16.27 3.62 -4.04
C ASN A 193 16.33 2.60 -2.89
N VAL A 194 15.57 1.50 -3.01
CA VAL A 194 15.67 0.33 -2.12
C VAL A 194 16.00 -0.89 -2.97
N ASP A 195 16.82 -1.79 -2.41
CA ASP A 195 17.21 -3.05 -3.06
C ASP A 195 16.01 -3.82 -3.64
N THR A 196 16.18 -4.39 -4.84
CA THR A 196 15.11 -5.07 -5.58
C THR A 196 14.52 -6.24 -4.81
N THR A 197 15.35 -7.00 -4.08
CA THR A 197 14.87 -8.15 -3.29
C THR A 197 13.96 -7.67 -2.17
N GLN A 198 14.35 -6.59 -1.51
CA GLN A 198 13.55 -5.99 -0.45
C GLN A 198 12.26 -5.36 -0.99
N SER A 199 12.31 -4.67 -2.13
CA SER A 199 11.13 -4.09 -2.80
C SER A 199 10.09 -5.15 -3.17
N LYS A 200 10.54 -6.28 -3.75
CA LYS A 200 9.67 -7.44 -4.03
C LYS A 200 9.09 -8.04 -2.75
N LYS A 201 9.91 -8.16 -1.69
CA LYS A 201 9.48 -8.68 -0.39
C LYS A 201 8.35 -7.84 0.23
N ILE A 202 8.46 -6.51 0.16
CA ILE A 202 7.40 -5.59 0.61
C ILE A 202 6.08 -5.91 -0.11
N ALA A 203 6.10 -5.97 -1.45
CA ALA A 203 4.92 -6.27 -2.25
C ALA A 203 4.30 -7.64 -1.90
N THR A 204 5.13 -8.68 -1.76
CA THR A 204 4.63 -10.02 -1.40
C THR A 204 4.06 -10.08 0.01
N ASN A 205 4.65 -9.34 0.96
CA ASN A 205 4.13 -9.26 2.33
C ASN A 205 2.76 -8.58 2.35
N GLU A 206 2.59 -7.47 1.65
CA GLU A 206 1.29 -6.79 1.52
C GLU A 206 0.24 -7.72 0.89
N ASN A 207 0.58 -8.33 -0.24
CA ASN A 207 -0.35 -9.22 -0.93
C ASN A 207 -0.75 -10.44 -0.07
N SER A 208 0.16 -10.97 0.76
CA SER A 208 -0.14 -12.08 1.68
C SER A 208 -1.19 -11.74 2.75
N ARG A 209 -1.42 -10.45 3.01
CA ARG A 209 -2.43 -9.96 3.95
C ARG A 209 -3.83 -9.86 3.33
N ILE A 210 -3.93 -9.95 2.00
CA ILE A 210 -5.21 -9.98 1.28
C ILE A 210 -5.76 -11.41 1.32
N LYS A 211 -6.70 -11.66 2.25
CA LYS A 211 -7.21 -13.00 2.57
C LYS A 211 -8.55 -13.34 2.01
#